data_AF-A0A7S4TA62-F1
#
_entry.id   AF-A0A7S4TA62-F1
#
_cell.length_a   1.000
_cell.length_b   1.000
_cell.length_c   1.000
_cell.angle_alpha   90.00
_cell.angle_beta   90.00
_cell.angle_gamma   90.00
#
_symmetry.space_group_name_H-M   'P 1'
#
loop_
_entity.id
_entity.type
_entity.pdbx_description
1 polymer ?
#
loop_
_entity_poly.entity_id
_entity_poly.type
_entity_poly.pdbx_seq_one_letter_code
_entity_poly.pdbx_strand_id
1 'polypeptide(L)'
;MACWRLNYGCLFKLVTSLIDVYPEGANVKNKSGYTPLHIACLNDLPVGVLKQLLDKCPNSARSKDFVGDTPLSMACWKKISLDRITLLLNAYPGALRQVNDEGDTPLHVACSFEATLDLVSLLLKRWPGAAREVNAKEETPLHIVCNLAPTYCELLEVLSLLLDVYPEAARVRSSNGFTPLRTAYSKDAPLSAVLRLLEKFPGAVRHEHFTGNAPVGIESFKVWKVINDVHHLFSSDFDIENATYILDYFIHLKWWGGTVIVFDINPSIIRTLGVNDKVIPNLLFMVGSHCRILTLWKFLGDRQDLVN
;
A
#
# COMPACT_ATOMS: atom_id res chain seq x y z
N MET A 1 42.11 -10.09 -0.19
CA MET A 1 40.84 -9.35 -0.38
C MET A 1 41.04 -8.14 -1.31
N ALA A 2 41.24 -8.31 -2.62
CA ALA A 2 41.54 -7.16 -3.49
C ALA A 2 41.20 -7.29 -5.01
N CYS A 3 40.22 -8.10 -5.43
CA CYS A 3 39.88 -8.22 -6.87
C CYS A 3 38.47 -7.74 -7.30
N TRP A 4 37.63 -7.23 -6.40
CA TRP A 4 36.25 -6.85 -6.75
C TRP A 4 36.02 -5.34 -6.92
N ARG A 5 37.01 -4.50 -6.55
CA ARG A 5 36.97 -3.04 -6.76
C ARG A 5 37.52 -2.58 -8.12
N LEU A 6 38.05 -3.52 -8.93
CA LEU A 6 38.66 -3.25 -10.23
C LEU A 6 37.77 -3.76 -11.36
N ASN A 7 36.74 -2.99 -11.77
CA ASN A 7 36.28 -3.06 -13.18
C ASN A 7 35.33 -1.93 -13.62
N TYR A 8 34.76 -1.15 -12.72
CA TYR A 8 33.72 -0.17 -13.10
C TYR A 8 34.24 0.99 -13.97
N GLY A 9 35.49 1.42 -13.78
CA GLY A 9 36.12 2.44 -14.63
C GLY A 9 36.40 1.95 -16.05
N CYS A 10 36.81 0.69 -16.19
CA CYS A 10 37.01 0.05 -17.49
C CYS A 10 35.67 -0.22 -18.18
N LEU A 11 34.67 -0.70 -17.46
CA LEU A 11 33.31 -0.91 -17.96
C LEU A 11 32.70 0.40 -18.45
N PHE A 12 32.83 1.48 -17.68
CA PHE A 12 32.36 2.81 -18.09
C PHE A 12 32.99 3.26 -19.40
N LYS A 13 34.33 3.20 -19.51
CA LYS A 13 35.04 3.57 -20.74
C LYS A 13 34.67 2.67 -21.92
N LEU A 14 34.57 1.36 -21.70
CA LEU A 14 34.19 0.39 -22.73
C LEU A 14 32.79 0.66 -23.27
N VAL A 15 31.80 0.84 -22.38
CA VAL A 15 30.43 1.15 -22.77
C VAL A 15 30.38 2.51 -23.49
N THR A 16 31.14 3.50 -23.03
CA THR A 16 31.24 4.81 -23.70
C THR A 16 31.72 4.66 -25.14
N SER A 17 32.86 3.99 -25.35
CA SER A 17 33.46 3.82 -26.67
C SER A 17 32.60 2.96 -27.59
N LEU A 18 31.94 1.93 -27.07
CA LEU A 18 31.03 1.10 -27.87
C LEU A 18 29.82 1.89 -28.36
N ILE A 19 29.22 2.74 -27.51
CA ILE A 19 28.10 3.59 -27.91
C ILE A 19 28.55 4.68 -28.89
N ASP A 20 29.77 5.21 -28.75
CA ASP A 20 30.32 6.19 -29.70
C ASP A 20 30.52 5.61 -31.10
N VAL A 21 31.00 4.37 -31.18
CA VAL A 21 31.23 3.68 -32.46
C VAL A 21 29.94 3.09 -33.04
N TYR A 22 29.02 2.64 -32.18
CA TYR A 22 27.79 1.97 -32.59
C TYR A 22 26.58 2.42 -31.75
N PRO A 23 26.05 3.63 -31.98
CA PRO A 23 24.95 4.19 -31.19
C PRO A 23 23.64 3.42 -31.32
N GLU A 24 23.38 2.83 -32.50
CA GLU A 24 22.25 1.93 -32.75
C GLU A 24 22.22 0.73 -31.78
N GLY A 25 23.40 0.30 -31.31
CA GLY A 25 23.57 -0.79 -30.33
C GLY A 25 22.82 -0.56 -29.03
N ALA A 26 22.61 0.69 -28.63
CA ALA A 26 21.89 1.03 -27.40
C ALA A 26 20.38 0.72 -27.45
N ASN A 27 19.84 0.46 -28.63
CA ASN A 27 18.44 0.06 -28.82
C ASN A 27 18.29 -1.42 -29.20
N VAL A 28 19.40 -2.15 -29.39
CA VAL A 28 19.36 -3.58 -29.71
C VAL A 28 18.82 -4.34 -28.51
N LYS A 29 17.82 -5.18 -28.76
CA LYS A 29 17.18 -6.01 -27.75
C LYS A 29 17.85 -7.39 -27.70
N ASN A 30 18.02 -7.92 -26.49
CA ASN A 30 18.43 -9.31 -26.30
C ASN A 30 17.23 -10.28 -26.48
N LYS A 31 17.43 -11.57 -26.18
CA LYS A 31 16.40 -12.63 -26.26
C LYS A 31 15.19 -12.43 -25.32
N SER A 32 15.28 -11.52 -24.36
CA SER A 32 14.19 -11.16 -23.45
C SER A 32 13.58 -9.80 -23.79
N GLY A 33 13.98 -9.17 -24.90
CA GLY A 33 13.52 -7.84 -25.27
C GLY A 33 14.28 -6.70 -24.59
N TYR A 34 15.29 -7.01 -23.77
CA TYR A 34 16.02 -6.01 -22.99
C TYR A 34 17.00 -5.23 -23.85
N THR A 35 16.87 -3.90 -23.84
CA THR A 35 17.91 -2.99 -24.32
C THR A 35 19.04 -2.88 -23.30
N PRO A 36 20.23 -2.37 -23.67
CA PRO A 36 21.30 -2.03 -22.72
C PRO A 36 20.83 -1.19 -21.53
N LEU A 37 19.83 -0.31 -21.71
CA LEU A 37 19.27 0.46 -20.59
C LEU A 37 18.45 -0.40 -19.62
N HIS A 38 17.68 -1.39 -20.10
CA HIS A 38 17.03 -2.37 -19.21
C HIS A 38 18.07 -3.17 -18.43
N ILE A 39 19.13 -3.62 -19.10
CA ILE A 39 20.24 -4.36 -18.46
C ILE A 39 20.92 -3.50 -17.40
N ALA A 40 21.07 -2.19 -17.63
CA ALA A 40 21.59 -1.25 -16.65
C ALA A 40 20.65 -1.04 -15.46
N CYS A 41 19.33 -1.17 -15.62
CA CYS A 41 18.38 -1.12 -14.50
C CYS A 41 18.33 -2.47 -13.76
N LEU A 42 18.56 -3.58 -14.47
CA LEU A 42 18.55 -4.93 -13.93
C LEU A 42 19.79 -5.25 -13.08
N ASN A 43 20.95 -4.79 -13.53
CA ASN A 43 22.22 -4.98 -12.85
C ASN A 43 22.58 -3.70 -12.11
N ASP A 44 23.18 -3.81 -10.93
CA ASP A 44 23.63 -2.66 -10.13
C ASP A 44 24.88 -1.99 -10.76
N LEU A 45 24.74 -1.51 -12.00
CA LEU A 45 25.79 -0.85 -12.75
C LEU A 45 26.05 0.54 -12.17
N PRO A 46 27.24 1.13 -12.34
CA PRO A 46 27.51 2.50 -11.89
C PRO A 46 26.51 3.51 -12.48
N VAL A 47 26.12 4.49 -11.68
CA VAL A 47 25.20 5.57 -12.10
C VAL A 47 25.70 6.32 -13.33
N GLY A 48 27.02 6.44 -13.50
CA GLY A 48 27.63 7.05 -14.67
C GLY A 48 27.30 6.34 -15.97
N VAL A 49 27.24 5.00 -15.96
CA VAL A 49 26.87 4.20 -17.16
C VAL A 49 25.41 4.46 -17.52
N LEU A 50 24.53 4.50 -16.53
CA LEU A 50 23.12 4.81 -16.73
C LEU A 50 22.94 6.21 -17.34
N LYS A 51 23.64 7.21 -16.78
CA LYS A 51 23.58 8.59 -17.27
C LYS A 51 24.06 8.70 -18.73
N GLN A 52 25.17 8.06 -19.07
CA GLN A 52 25.67 8.08 -20.44
C GLN A 52 24.73 7.40 -21.44
N LEU A 53 24.12 6.26 -21.06
CA LEU A 53 23.13 5.59 -21.90
C LEU A 53 21.93 6.50 -22.16
N LEU A 54 21.49 7.25 -21.15
CA LEU A 54 20.39 8.21 -21.28
C LEU A 54 20.78 9.44 -22.13
N ASP A 55 21.98 9.99 -21.92
CA ASP A 55 22.48 11.16 -22.63
C ASP A 55 22.68 10.88 -24.13
N LYS A 56 23.26 9.71 -24.46
CA LYS A 56 23.57 9.34 -25.85
C LYS A 56 22.39 8.69 -26.57
N CYS A 57 21.52 7.98 -25.85
CA CYS A 57 20.47 7.17 -26.43
C CYS A 57 19.13 7.36 -25.70
N PRO A 58 18.56 8.59 -25.73
CA PRO A 58 17.35 8.92 -24.97
C PRO A 58 16.13 8.08 -25.36
N ASN A 59 16.07 7.62 -26.62
CA ASN A 59 14.99 6.75 -27.09
C ASN A 59 14.96 5.39 -26.38
N SER A 60 16.09 4.91 -25.85
CA SER A 60 16.15 3.64 -25.13
C SER A 60 15.29 3.64 -23.86
N ALA A 61 15.04 4.80 -23.25
CA ALA A 61 14.17 4.98 -22.09
C ALA A 61 12.68 4.72 -22.39
N ARG A 62 12.29 4.73 -23.67
CA ARG A 62 10.93 4.45 -24.14
C ARG A 62 10.74 3.00 -24.58
N SER A 63 11.84 2.26 -24.76
CA SER A 63 11.76 0.90 -25.25
C SER A 63 11.02 0.03 -24.24
N LYS A 64 10.11 -0.81 -24.73
CA LYS A 64 9.51 -1.88 -23.95
C LYS A 64 10.25 -3.19 -24.17
N ASP A 65 10.34 -4.03 -23.15
CA ASP A 65 10.76 -5.42 -23.30
C ASP A 65 9.63 -6.30 -23.86
N PHE A 66 9.74 -7.62 -23.75
CA PHE A 66 8.73 -8.55 -24.26
C PHE A 66 7.51 -8.74 -23.36
N VAL A 67 7.51 -8.19 -22.15
CA VAL A 67 6.35 -8.15 -21.25
C VAL A 67 5.74 -6.74 -21.21
N GLY A 68 6.25 -5.84 -22.05
CA GLY A 68 5.77 -4.46 -22.12
C GLY A 68 6.41 -3.53 -21.09
N ASP A 69 7.34 -4.01 -20.27
CA ASP A 69 7.98 -3.21 -19.24
C ASP A 69 8.99 -2.23 -19.83
N THR A 70 8.98 -1.01 -19.28
CA THR A 70 9.98 0.02 -19.60
C THR A 70 11.19 -0.10 -18.68
N PRO A 71 12.33 0.58 -18.98
CA PRO A 71 13.45 0.63 -18.05
C PRO A 71 13.07 1.21 -16.69
N LEU A 72 12.10 2.13 -16.62
CA LEU A 72 11.57 2.64 -15.35
C LEU A 72 10.80 1.56 -14.58
N SER A 73 9.92 0.82 -15.25
CA SER A 73 9.18 -0.30 -14.62
C SER A 73 10.15 -1.36 -14.08
N MET A 74 11.16 -1.73 -14.87
CA MET A 74 12.26 -2.62 -14.48
C MET A 74 13.03 -2.09 -13.27
N ALA A 75 13.30 -0.78 -13.22
CA ALA A 75 13.95 -0.12 -12.10
C ALA A 75 13.09 -0.17 -10.81
N CYS A 76 11.78 0.02 -10.94
CA CYS A 76 10.82 -0.13 -9.84
C CYS A 76 10.75 -1.57 -9.34
N TRP A 77 10.67 -2.55 -10.26
CA TRP A 77 10.71 -3.96 -9.93
C TRP A 77 11.97 -4.35 -9.14
N LYS A 78 13.13 -3.88 -9.59
CA LYS A 78 14.43 -4.17 -8.95
C LYS A 78 14.72 -3.33 -7.73
N LYS A 79 13.88 -2.33 -7.42
CA LYS A 79 14.05 -1.41 -6.29
C LYS A 79 15.44 -0.78 -6.27
N ILE A 80 15.91 -0.33 -7.44
CA ILE A 80 17.21 0.33 -7.56
C ILE A 80 17.21 1.67 -6.81
N SER A 81 18.39 2.25 -6.57
CA SER A 81 18.49 3.50 -5.83
C SER A 81 17.65 4.64 -6.42
N LEU A 82 17.08 5.47 -5.55
CA LEU A 82 16.21 6.59 -5.91
C LEU A 82 16.89 7.59 -6.87
N ASP A 83 18.20 7.75 -6.76
CA ASP A 83 18.99 8.60 -7.67
C ASP A 83 18.89 8.12 -9.13
N ARG A 84 18.96 6.79 -9.34
CA ARG A 84 18.86 6.18 -10.67
C ARG A 84 17.46 6.33 -11.23
N ILE A 85 16.45 6.11 -10.38
CA ILE A 85 15.04 6.29 -10.75
C ILE A 85 14.78 7.76 -11.11
N THR A 86 15.33 8.69 -10.33
CA THR A 86 15.26 10.12 -10.62
C THR A 86 15.92 10.49 -11.94
N LEU A 87 17.07 9.89 -12.27
CA LEU A 87 17.72 10.09 -13.58
C LEU A 87 16.85 9.58 -14.73
N LEU A 88 16.26 8.38 -14.61
CA LEU A 88 15.34 7.84 -15.61
C LEU A 88 14.12 8.75 -15.80
N LEU A 89 13.53 9.22 -14.70
CA LEU A 89 12.38 10.12 -14.71
C LEU A 89 12.70 11.50 -15.30
N ASN A 90 13.90 12.02 -15.06
CA ASN A 90 14.33 13.28 -15.66
C ASN A 90 14.59 13.13 -17.17
N ALA A 91 15.12 11.99 -17.61
CA ALA A 91 15.35 11.71 -19.02
C ALA A 91 14.04 11.48 -19.79
N TYR A 92 13.07 10.78 -19.18
CA TYR A 92 11.75 10.55 -19.79
C TYR A 92 10.62 10.58 -18.75
N PRO A 93 10.05 11.75 -18.46
CA PRO A 93 8.94 11.88 -17.50
C PRO A 93 7.68 11.10 -17.90
N GLY A 94 7.47 10.93 -19.21
CA GLY A 94 6.34 10.16 -19.75
C GLY A 94 6.38 8.67 -19.42
N ALA A 95 7.53 8.14 -18.95
CA ALA A 95 7.66 6.74 -18.53
C ALA A 95 6.67 6.38 -17.41
N LEU A 96 6.30 7.34 -16.55
CA LEU A 96 5.34 7.13 -15.46
C LEU A 96 3.96 6.68 -15.95
N ARG A 97 3.59 7.01 -17.18
CA ARG A 97 2.27 6.71 -17.77
C ARG A 97 2.30 5.49 -18.70
N GLN A 98 3.47 4.90 -18.90
CA GLN A 98 3.58 3.70 -19.73
C GLN A 98 3.11 2.50 -18.94
N VAL A 99 2.25 1.70 -19.56
CA VAL A 99 1.76 0.44 -18.98
C VAL A 99 2.44 -0.75 -19.63
N ASN A 100 2.67 -1.81 -18.86
CA ASN A 100 3.12 -3.09 -19.39
C ASN A 100 1.94 -3.90 -19.98
N ASP A 101 2.17 -5.15 -20.38
CA ASP A 101 1.14 -5.98 -21.01
C ASP A 101 0.03 -6.40 -20.03
N GLU A 102 0.27 -6.32 -18.71
CA GLU A 102 -0.75 -6.50 -17.66
C GLU A 102 -1.52 -5.19 -17.36
N GLY A 103 -1.24 -4.11 -18.08
CA GLY A 103 -1.81 -2.79 -17.82
C GLY A 103 -1.21 -2.09 -16.59
N ASP A 104 -0.16 -2.64 -15.99
CA ASP A 104 0.46 -2.07 -14.80
C ASP A 104 1.29 -0.83 -15.16
N THR A 105 1.00 0.29 -14.49
CA THR A 105 1.90 1.46 -14.47
C THR A 105 3.15 1.17 -13.62
N PRO A 106 4.21 1.98 -13.68
CA PRO A 106 5.38 1.80 -12.83
C PRO A 106 5.05 1.85 -11.32
N LEU A 107 3.97 2.54 -10.94
CA LEU A 107 3.48 2.53 -9.56
C LEU A 107 2.86 1.18 -9.17
N HIS A 108 2.07 0.55 -10.06
CA HIS A 108 1.57 -0.80 -9.83
C HIS A 108 2.73 -1.77 -9.67
N VAL A 109 3.72 -1.72 -10.57
CA VAL A 109 4.94 -2.55 -10.48
C VAL A 109 5.68 -2.30 -9.17
N ALA A 110 5.87 -1.04 -8.75
CA ALA A 110 6.49 -0.72 -7.47
C ALA A 110 5.73 -1.37 -6.29
N CYS A 111 4.40 -1.26 -6.26
CA CYS A 111 3.57 -1.88 -5.24
C CYS A 111 3.62 -3.42 -5.29
N SER A 112 3.61 -4.02 -6.48
CA SER A 112 3.63 -5.48 -6.68
C SER A 112 4.91 -6.15 -6.16
N PHE A 113 5.99 -5.39 -6.05
CA PHE A 113 7.29 -5.89 -5.60
C PHE A 113 7.76 -5.29 -4.27
N GLU A 114 6.80 -4.80 -3.48
CA GLU A 114 7.02 -4.27 -2.14
C GLU A 114 8.10 -3.18 -2.14
N ALA A 115 7.91 -2.16 -2.99
CA ALA A 115 8.75 -0.98 -3.00
C ALA A 115 8.70 -0.23 -1.68
N THR A 116 9.81 0.42 -1.34
CA THR A 116 9.92 1.28 -0.16
C THR A 116 9.01 2.50 -0.30
N LEU A 117 8.61 3.05 0.84
CA LEU A 117 7.82 4.26 0.96
C LEU A 117 8.45 5.41 0.17
N ASP A 118 9.77 5.56 0.20
CA ASP A 118 10.46 6.63 -0.51
C ASP A 118 10.30 6.51 -2.02
N LEU A 119 10.33 5.29 -2.57
CA LEU A 119 10.12 5.06 -3.99
C LEU A 119 8.67 5.37 -4.38
N VAL A 120 7.70 4.84 -3.62
CA VAL A 120 6.27 5.12 -3.86
C VAL A 120 6.00 6.63 -3.77
N SER A 121 6.54 7.29 -2.75
CA SER A 121 6.45 8.75 -2.54
C SER A 121 7.07 9.54 -3.70
N LEU A 122 8.23 9.13 -4.20
CA LEU A 122 8.86 9.75 -5.36
C LEU A 122 7.97 9.65 -6.61
N LEU A 123 7.41 8.47 -6.89
CA LEU A 123 6.53 8.27 -8.05
C LEU A 123 5.26 9.11 -7.95
N LEU A 124 4.59 9.08 -6.79
CA LEU A 124 3.38 9.85 -6.52
C LEU A 124 3.63 11.36 -6.55
N LYS A 125 4.76 11.84 -6.03
CA LYS A 125 5.14 13.26 -6.10
C LYS A 125 5.31 13.73 -7.54
N ARG A 126 5.82 12.88 -8.43
CA ARG A 126 6.00 13.21 -9.85
C ARG A 126 4.69 13.08 -10.63
N TRP A 127 3.84 12.11 -10.28
CA TRP A 127 2.52 11.94 -10.90
C TRP A 127 1.50 11.39 -9.88
N PRO A 128 0.75 12.27 -9.19
CA PRO A 128 -0.25 11.84 -8.20
C PRO A 128 -1.41 11.05 -8.83
N GLY A 129 -1.69 11.30 -10.11
CA GLY A 129 -2.72 10.59 -10.87
C GLY A 129 -2.48 9.09 -10.97
N ALA A 130 -1.23 8.64 -10.80
CA ALA A 130 -0.88 7.21 -10.82
C ALA A 130 -1.68 6.38 -9.80
N ALA A 131 -2.08 6.97 -8.66
CA ALA A 131 -2.87 6.29 -7.63
C ALA A 131 -4.30 5.93 -8.09
N ARG A 132 -4.79 6.58 -9.16
CA ARG A 132 -6.14 6.40 -9.71
C ARG A 132 -6.20 5.40 -10.85
N GLU A 133 -5.05 5.14 -11.47
CA GLU A 133 -4.96 4.24 -12.60
C GLU A 133 -5.32 2.82 -12.16
N VAL A 134 -5.87 2.06 -13.11
CA VAL A 134 -6.21 0.66 -12.92
C VAL A 134 -5.48 -0.17 -13.97
N ASN A 135 -5.03 -1.37 -13.58
CA ASN A 135 -4.43 -2.32 -14.50
C ASN A 135 -5.49 -3.12 -15.28
N ALA A 136 -5.08 -4.15 -16.04
CA ALA A 136 -5.99 -4.97 -16.83
C ALA A 136 -7.00 -5.77 -15.98
N LYS A 137 -6.75 -5.95 -14.68
CA LYS A 137 -7.68 -6.57 -13.72
C LYS A 137 -8.58 -5.53 -13.03
N GLU A 138 -8.57 -4.29 -13.48
CA GLU A 138 -9.24 -3.14 -12.86
C GLU A 138 -8.75 -2.87 -11.42
N GLU A 139 -7.54 -3.32 -11.08
CA GLU A 139 -6.94 -3.13 -9.76
C GLU A 139 -6.16 -1.82 -9.72
N THR A 140 -6.43 -0.99 -8.72
CA THR A 140 -5.60 0.18 -8.39
C THR A 140 -4.33 -0.26 -7.63
N PRO A 141 -3.30 0.61 -7.49
CA PRO A 141 -2.14 0.30 -6.66
C PRO A 141 -2.51 -0.06 -5.20
N LEU A 142 -3.62 0.51 -4.68
CA LEU A 142 -4.13 0.18 -3.35
C LEU A 142 -4.63 -1.28 -3.27
N HIS A 143 -5.25 -1.82 -4.33
CA HIS A 143 -5.63 -3.24 -4.37
C HIS A 143 -4.40 -4.14 -4.29
N ILE A 144 -3.33 -3.81 -5.03
CA ILE A 144 -2.09 -4.59 -5.04
C ILE A 144 -1.46 -4.62 -3.65
N VAL A 145 -1.35 -3.46 -3.00
CA VAL A 145 -0.82 -3.35 -1.63
C VAL A 145 -1.66 -4.16 -0.64
N CYS A 146 -3.00 -4.11 -0.75
CA CYS A 146 -3.90 -4.92 0.06
C CYS A 146 -3.77 -6.42 -0.23
N ASN A 147 -3.50 -6.80 -1.48
CA ASN A 147 -3.31 -8.19 -1.89
C ASN A 147 -2.03 -8.81 -1.30
N LEU A 148 -1.00 -7.99 -1.12
CA LEU A 148 0.31 -8.37 -0.57
C LEU A 148 0.45 -8.07 0.93
N ALA A 149 -0.62 -7.59 1.57
CA ALA A 149 -0.60 -7.12 2.96
C ALA A 149 0.06 -8.06 3.99
N PRO A 150 -0.03 -9.40 3.90
CA PRO A 150 0.62 -10.29 4.86
C PRO A 150 2.15 -10.26 4.82
N THR A 151 2.76 -9.93 3.67
CA THR A 151 4.22 -9.95 3.48
C THR A 151 4.84 -8.56 3.36
N TYR A 152 4.02 -7.54 3.11
CA TYR A 152 4.48 -6.18 2.84
C TYR A 152 4.99 -5.48 4.11
N CYS A 153 6.31 -5.29 4.22
CA CYS A 153 6.94 -4.71 5.42
C CYS A 153 6.49 -3.26 5.75
N GLU A 154 6.42 -2.38 4.76
CA GLU A 154 6.04 -0.96 4.89
C GLU A 154 4.57 -0.73 4.50
N LEU A 155 3.72 -1.73 4.74
CA LEU A 155 2.31 -1.73 4.33
C LEU A 155 1.57 -0.49 4.79
N LEU A 156 1.65 -0.17 6.09
CA LEU A 156 0.79 0.82 6.71
C LEU A 156 1.10 2.24 6.20
N GLU A 157 2.38 2.53 6.01
CA GLU A 157 2.88 3.80 5.50
C GLU A 157 2.52 3.98 4.02
N VAL A 158 2.78 2.96 3.19
CA VAL A 158 2.44 2.99 1.75
C VAL A 158 0.93 3.06 1.55
N LEU A 159 0.16 2.27 2.29
CA LEU A 159 -1.30 2.30 2.27
C LEU A 159 -1.85 3.67 2.68
N SER A 160 -1.31 4.26 3.76
CA SER A 160 -1.71 5.60 4.20
C SER A 160 -1.40 6.65 3.15
N LEU A 161 -0.20 6.60 2.56
CA LEU A 161 0.19 7.51 1.49
C LEU A 161 -0.73 7.43 0.27
N LEU A 162 -1.07 6.22 -0.18
CA LEU A 162 -1.99 6.02 -1.30
C LEU A 162 -3.39 6.56 -1.00
N LEU A 163 -3.90 6.30 0.21
CA LEU A 163 -5.21 6.82 0.65
C LEU A 163 -5.21 8.33 0.85
N ASP A 164 -4.11 8.92 1.30
CA ASP A 164 -4.00 10.37 1.46
C ASP A 164 -3.95 11.09 0.10
N VAL A 165 -3.34 10.47 -0.92
CA VAL A 165 -3.32 11.01 -2.30
C VAL A 165 -4.66 10.78 -3.01
N TYR A 166 -5.29 9.63 -2.82
CA TYR A 166 -6.56 9.28 -3.47
C TYR A 166 -7.47 8.44 -2.55
N PRO A 167 -8.27 9.10 -1.67
CA PRO A 167 -9.15 8.41 -0.73
C PRO A 167 -10.21 7.53 -1.39
N GLU A 168 -10.72 7.96 -2.55
CA GLU A 168 -11.74 7.24 -3.32
C GLU A 168 -11.21 5.89 -3.86
N ALA A 169 -9.90 5.64 -3.83
CA ALA A 169 -9.32 4.33 -4.16
C ALA A 169 -9.96 3.19 -3.35
N ALA A 170 -10.36 3.46 -2.10
CA ALA A 170 -10.99 2.49 -1.21
C ALA A 170 -12.36 1.98 -1.72
N ARG A 171 -12.99 2.71 -2.65
CA ARG A 171 -14.29 2.35 -3.27
C ARG A 171 -14.15 1.61 -4.59
N VAL A 172 -13.01 1.72 -5.25
CA VAL A 172 -12.81 1.15 -6.59
C VAL A 172 -12.97 -0.35 -6.50
N ARG A 173 -13.60 -0.96 -7.51
CA ARG A 173 -13.79 -2.40 -7.59
C ARG A 173 -12.88 -2.94 -8.68
N SER A 174 -12.18 -4.03 -8.37
CA SER A 174 -11.49 -4.82 -9.38
C SER A 174 -12.47 -5.58 -10.27
N SER A 175 -11.96 -6.23 -11.31
CA SER A 175 -12.70 -7.09 -12.24
C SER A 175 -13.49 -8.21 -11.56
N ASN A 176 -13.07 -8.65 -10.36
CA ASN A 176 -13.77 -9.62 -9.55
C ASN A 176 -14.86 -8.99 -8.65
N GLY A 177 -15.10 -7.68 -8.77
CA GLY A 177 -16.02 -6.91 -7.94
C GLY A 177 -15.49 -6.60 -6.54
N PHE A 178 -14.21 -6.90 -6.24
CA PHE A 178 -13.62 -6.71 -4.93
C PHE A 178 -13.10 -5.29 -4.77
N THR A 179 -13.42 -4.68 -3.64
CA THR A 179 -12.79 -3.45 -3.14
C THR A 179 -11.43 -3.75 -2.50
N PRO A 180 -10.57 -2.75 -2.24
CA PRO A 180 -9.33 -2.96 -1.52
C PRO A 180 -9.55 -3.52 -0.11
N LEU A 181 -10.61 -3.10 0.58
CA LEU A 181 -10.97 -3.62 1.90
C LEU A 181 -11.34 -5.11 1.82
N ARG A 182 -12.16 -5.52 0.84
CA ARG A 182 -12.47 -6.93 0.61
C ARG A 182 -11.21 -7.75 0.32
N THR A 183 -10.31 -7.20 -0.49
CA THR A 183 -9.03 -7.82 -0.84
C THR A 183 -8.16 -7.99 0.41
N ALA A 184 -7.96 -6.93 1.21
CA ALA A 184 -7.22 -6.98 2.47
C ALA A 184 -7.80 -8.05 3.41
N TYR A 185 -9.12 -8.09 3.55
CA TYR A 185 -9.80 -9.10 4.34
C TYR A 185 -9.58 -10.53 3.81
N SER A 186 -9.68 -10.72 2.49
CA SER A 186 -9.49 -12.04 1.85
C SER A 186 -8.07 -12.59 2.01
N LYS A 187 -7.09 -11.69 2.22
CA LYS A 187 -5.68 -12.03 2.36
C LYS A 187 -5.21 -12.08 3.81
N ASP A 188 -6.12 -11.92 4.78
CA ASP A 188 -5.79 -11.85 6.19
C ASP A 188 -4.79 -10.73 6.51
N ALA A 189 -5.00 -9.56 5.90
CA ALA A 189 -4.23 -8.36 6.16
C ALA A 189 -4.22 -8.01 7.66
N PRO A 190 -3.13 -7.41 8.17
CA PRO A 190 -3.07 -7.02 9.57
C PRO A 190 -4.19 -6.03 9.91
N LEU A 191 -4.73 -6.16 11.12
CA LEU A 191 -5.83 -5.34 11.60
C LEU A 191 -5.58 -3.84 11.42
N SER A 192 -4.34 -3.36 11.61
CA SER A 192 -3.97 -1.96 11.42
C SER A 192 -4.26 -1.42 10.01
N ALA A 193 -3.98 -2.21 8.97
CA ALA A 193 -4.25 -1.85 7.59
C ALA A 193 -5.75 -1.80 7.29
N VAL A 194 -6.50 -2.77 7.82
CA VAL A 194 -7.96 -2.83 7.69
C VAL A 194 -8.63 -1.65 8.37
N LEU A 195 -8.21 -1.32 9.60
CA LEU A 195 -8.73 -0.17 10.34
C LEU A 195 -8.44 1.14 9.62
N ARG A 196 -7.25 1.29 9.03
CA ARG A 196 -6.89 2.48 8.25
C ARG A 196 -7.79 2.67 7.02
N LEU A 197 -8.13 1.57 6.35
CA LEU A 197 -9.09 1.59 5.23
C LEU A 197 -10.49 2.00 5.69
N LEU A 198 -10.94 1.52 6.85
CA LEU A 198 -12.24 1.87 7.42
C LEU A 198 -12.31 3.31 7.93
N GLU A 199 -11.24 3.82 8.54
CA GLU A 199 -11.14 5.22 8.99
C GLU A 199 -11.32 6.18 7.81
N LYS A 200 -10.62 5.92 6.70
CA LYS A 200 -10.71 6.74 5.49
C LYS A 200 -11.97 6.47 4.68
N PHE A 201 -12.52 5.26 4.79
CA PHE A 201 -13.69 4.86 4.04
C PHE A 201 -14.69 4.01 4.84
N PRO A 202 -15.51 4.64 5.70
CA PRO A 202 -16.35 3.89 6.62
C PRO A 202 -17.56 3.21 5.96
N GLY A 203 -18.05 3.79 4.87
CA GLY A 203 -19.12 3.22 4.06
C GLY A 203 -18.76 1.92 3.33
N ALA A 204 -17.49 1.50 3.35
CA ALA A 204 -17.03 0.25 2.71
C ALA A 204 -17.80 -0.98 3.23
N VAL A 205 -18.13 -0.98 4.52
CA VAL A 205 -18.81 -2.10 5.20
C VAL A 205 -20.20 -2.37 4.61
N ARG A 206 -20.89 -1.34 4.10
CA ARG A 206 -22.22 -1.48 3.47
C ARG A 206 -22.17 -2.15 2.10
N HIS A 207 -21.09 -1.92 1.35
CA HIS A 207 -20.96 -2.40 -0.03
C HIS A 207 -20.41 -3.83 -0.13
N GLU A 208 -19.83 -4.32 0.97
CA GLU A 208 -19.26 -5.65 1.07
C GLU A 208 -20.23 -6.54 1.86
N HIS A 209 -20.92 -7.43 1.16
CA HIS A 209 -21.59 -8.55 1.81
C HIS A 209 -20.51 -9.46 2.44
N PHE A 210 -20.04 -9.12 3.64
CA PHE A 210 -19.25 -10.02 4.51
C PHE A 210 -20.06 -11.27 4.90
N THR A 211 -21.35 -11.30 4.59
CA THR A 211 -22.36 -12.26 5.04
C THR A 211 -22.37 -13.60 4.28
N GLY A 212 -21.42 -13.85 3.37
CA GLY A 212 -21.43 -15.07 2.54
C GLY A 212 -20.11 -15.86 2.50
N ASN A 213 -19.02 -15.31 3.03
CA ASN A 213 -17.71 -15.97 3.02
C ASN A 213 -17.20 -16.08 4.45
N ALA A 214 -16.89 -17.30 4.88
CA ALA A 214 -16.25 -17.52 6.18
C ALA A 214 -14.93 -16.71 6.27
N PRO A 215 -14.59 -16.13 7.44
CA PRO A 215 -13.29 -15.53 7.67
C PRO A 215 -12.18 -16.51 7.29
N VAL A 216 -11.20 -16.05 6.50
CA VAL A 216 -10.18 -16.91 5.89
C VAL A 216 -8.95 -17.07 6.81
N GLY A 217 -8.84 -16.25 7.86
CA GLY A 217 -7.73 -16.26 8.81
C GLY A 217 -8.04 -15.57 10.15
N ILE A 218 -6.99 -15.40 10.97
CA ILE A 218 -7.14 -14.95 12.37
C ILE A 218 -7.49 -13.47 12.44
N GLU A 219 -6.85 -12.64 11.61
CA GLU A 219 -7.08 -11.19 11.62
C GLU A 219 -8.44 -10.83 10.99
N SER A 220 -8.79 -11.50 9.89
CA SER A 220 -10.12 -11.40 9.28
C SER A 220 -11.25 -11.85 10.22
N PHE A 221 -11.02 -12.85 11.06
CA PHE A 221 -11.99 -13.21 12.12
C PHE A 221 -12.15 -12.10 13.17
N LYS A 222 -11.05 -11.49 13.63
CA LYS A 222 -11.08 -10.36 14.58
C LYS A 222 -11.85 -9.17 13.99
N VAL A 223 -11.55 -8.80 12.75
CA VAL A 223 -12.25 -7.72 12.02
C VAL A 223 -13.73 -8.01 11.90
N TRP A 224 -14.09 -9.20 11.43
CA TRP A 224 -15.50 -9.60 11.25
C TRP A 224 -16.27 -9.52 12.56
N LYS A 225 -15.66 -10.02 13.64
CA LYS A 225 -16.27 -9.97 14.96
C LYS A 225 -16.45 -8.52 15.45
N VAL A 226 -15.46 -7.65 15.28
CA VAL A 226 -15.59 -6.22 15.61
C VAL A 226 -16.76 -5.58 14.85
N ILE A 227 -16.81 -5.78 13.53
CA ILE A 227 -17.87 -5.21 12.68
C ILE A 227 -19.24 -5.74 13.10
N ASN A 228 -19.37 -7.05 13.32
CA ASN A 228 -20.62 -7.70 13.69
C ASN A 228 -21.09 -7.29 15.10
N ASP A 229 -20.18 -7.22 16.06
CA ASP A 229 -20.49 -6.79 17.42
C ASP A 229 -20.93 -5.32 17.45
N VAL A 230 -20.27 -4.44 16.68
CA VAL A 230 -20.70 -3.04 16.51
C VAL A 230 -22.10 -2.98 15.88
N HIS A 231 -22.38 -3.77 14.83
CA HIS A 231 -23.70 -3.80 14.20
C HIS A 231 -24.82 -4.26 15.16
N HIS A 232 -24.55 -5.23 16.04
CA HIS A 232 -25.54 -5.70 17.02
C HIS A 232 -25.77 -4.74 18.19
N LEU A 233 -24.83 -3.84 18.47
CA LEU A 233 -24.92 -2.90 19.59
C LEU A 233 -25.82 -1.68 19.30
N PHE A 234 -26.11 -1.41 18.03
CA PHE A 234 -27.01 -0.34 17.62
C PHE A 234 -28.28 -0.93 16.99
N SER A 235 -29.46 -0.38 17.31
CA SER A 235 -30.78 -0.88 16.90
C SER A 235 -30.89 -1.09 15.39
N SER A 236 -31.84 -1.90 14.93
CA SER A 236 -32.07 -2.24 13.51
C SER A 236 -32.23 -1.06 12.54
N ASP A 237 -32.51 0.14 13.07
CA ASP A 237 -32.66 1.39 12.30
C ASP A 237 -31.40 2.28 12.34
N PHE A 238 -30.32 1.81 12.97
CA PHE A 238 -29.09 2.58 13.13
C PHE A 238 -28.14 2.37 11.96
N ASP A 239 -28.02 3.40 11.12
CA ASP A 239 -27.29 3.34 9.88
C ASP A 239 -25.76 3.23 10.11
N ILE A 240 -25.09 2.33 9.38
CA ILE A 240 -23.65 2.01 9.52
C ILE A 240 -22.75 3.26 9.46
N GLU A 241 -23.15 4.33 8.76
CA GLU A 241 -22.46 5.64 8.81
C GLU A 241 -22.22 6.12 10.24
N ASN A 242 -23.26 6.09 11.09
CA ASN A 242 -23.16 6.55 12.47
C ASN A 242 -22.31 5.59 13.33
N ALA A 243 -22.35 4.29 13.05
CA ALA A 243 -21.54 3.29 13.76
C ALA A 243 -20.03 3.45 13.52
N THR A 244 -19.65 3.98 12.36
CA THR A 244 -18.26 4.26 12.02
C THR A 244 -17.76 5.62 12.50
N TYR A 245 -18.61 6.65 12.57
CA TYR A 245 -18.28 7.94 13.20
C TYR A 245 -18.04 7.83 14.71
N ILE A 246 -18.40 6.68 15.30
CA ILE A 246 -18.21 6.40 16.72
C ILE A 246 -16.75 6.06 17.04
N LEU A 247 -15.86 5.76 16.09
CA LEU A 247 -14.50 5.29 16.41
C LEU A 247 -13.42 6.32 16.08
N ASP A 248 -12.99 7.11 17.07
CA ASP A 248 -11.99 8.18 16.87
C ASP A 248 -10.54 7.75 17.21
N TYR A 249 -10.33 6.75 18.07
CA TYR A 249 -8.98 6.34 18.48
C TYR A 249 -8.87 4.85 18.79
N PHE A 250 -7.75 4.24 18.37
CA PHE A 250 -7.34 2.88 18.73
C PHE A 250 -6.15 2.94 19.68
N ILE A 251 -6.27 2.33 20.86
CA ILE A 251 -5.11 2.09 21.73
C ILE A 251 -4.83 0.59 21.75
N HIS A 252 -3.67 0.22 21.19
CA HIS A 252 -3.13 -1.13 21.29
C HIS A 252 -2.58 -1.35 22.70
N LEU A 253 -3.35 -2.02 23.56
CA LEU A 253 -2.84 -2.47 24.87
C LEU A 253 -2.44 -3.94 24.77
N LYS A 254 -1.13 -4.21 24.82
CA LYS A 254 -0.62 -5.57 25.07
C LYS A 254 -0.73 -5.85 26.57
N TRP A 255 -1.52 -6.86 26.93
CA TRP A 255 -1.64 -7.30 28.32
C TRP A 255 -1.45 -8.82 28.43
N TRP A 256 -1.04 -9.28 29.61
CA TRP A 256 -0.63 -10.65 29.86
C TRP A 256 -1.78 -11.63 29.53
N GLY A 257 -1.62 -12.40 28.44
CA GLY A 257 -2.56 -13.43 28.01
C GLY A 257 -3.57 -13.05 26.91
N GLY A 258 -3.54 -11.84 26.36
CA GLY A 258 -4.43 -11.47 25.23
C GLY A 258 -4.32 -10.03 24.73
N THR A 259 -4.87 -9.76 23.54
CA THR A 259 -4.95 -8.42 22.94
C THR A 259 -6.25 -7.72 23.34
N VAL A 260 -6.15 -6.54 23.94
CA VAL A 260 -7.29 -5.68 24.21
C VAL A 260 -7.30 -4.54 23.20
N ILE A 261 -8.34 -4.51 22.36
CA ILE A 261 -8.61 -3.39 21.46
C ILE A 261 -9.56 -2.47 22.21
N VAL A 262 -9.10 -1.24 22.42
CA VAL A 262 -9.83 -0.17 23.08
C VAL A 262 -10.31 0.79 22.00
N PHE A 263 -11.62 0.99 21.94
CA PHE A 263 -12.27 1.91 21.01
C PHE A 263 -12.66 3.18 21.75
N ASP A 264 -12.09 4.34 21.37
CA ASP A 264 -12.53 5.63 21.91
C ASP A 264 -13.75 6.15 21.13
N ILE A 265 -14.81 6.52 21.85
CA ILE A 265 -16.08 6.95 21.27
C ILE A 265 -16.19 8.46 21.24
N ASN A 266 -16.39 9.05 20.05
CA ASN A 266 -16.52 10.49 19.85
C ASN A 266 -17.56 11.11 20.81
N PRO A 267 -17.13 11.93 21.80
CA PRO A 267 -18.02 12.49 22.82
C PRO A 267 -19.07 13.46 22.26
N SER A 268 -18.82 14.02 21.08
CA SER A 268 -19.69 15.02 20.43
C SER A 268 -20.96 14.39 19.87
N ILE A 269 -20.90 13.11 19.49
CA ILE A 269 -22.00 12.35 18.89
C ILE A 269 -22.90 11.73 19.96
N ILE A 270 -22.36 11.40 21.14
CA ILE A 270 -23.12 10.89 22.30
C ILE A 270 -24.26 11.86 22.69
N ARG A 271 -24.04 13.17 22.59
CA ARG A 271 -25.05 14.19 22.89
C ARG A 271 -26.17 14.28 21.86
N THR A 272 -25.88 13.98 20.59
CA THR A 272 -26.86 14.00 19.49
C THR A 272 -27.74 12.75 19.49
N LEU A 273 -27.24 11.64 20.08
CA LEU A 273 -27.89 10.34 20.12
C LEU A 273 -28.90 10.16 21.26
N GLY A 274 -29.18 11.20 22.07
CA GLY A 274 -30.17 11.14 23.15
C GLY A 274 -29.86 10.10 24.23
N VAL A 275 -28.61 9.65 24.32
CA VAL A 275 -28.15 8.74 25.36
C VAL A 275 -27.88 9.60 26.60
N ASN A 276 -28.68 9.40 27.65
CA ASN A 276 -28.62 10.16 28.91
C ASN A 276 -27.16 10.45 29.35
N ASP A 277 -26.92 11.69 29.81
CA ASP A 277 -25.64 12.32 30.20
C ASP A 277 -24.76 11.56 31.23
N LYS A 278 -25.10 10.32 31.58
CA LYS A 278 -24.32 9.41 32.42
C LYS A 278 -23.37 8.49 31.62
N VAL A 279 -23.37 8.55 30.29
CA VAL A 279 -22.46 7.77 29.45
C VAL A 279 -21.19 8.59 29.15
N ILE A 280 -20.24 8.55 30.07
CA ILE A 280 -18.84 8.95 29.87
C ILE A 280 -18.24 8.00 28.82
N PRO A 281 -17.40 8.47 27.86
CA PRO A 281 -17.02 7.76 26.62
C PRO A 281 -16.75 6.28 26.88
N ASN A 282 -17.64 5.44 26.33
CA ASN A 282 -17.63 4.00 26.54
C ASN A 282 -16.48 3.40 25.73
N LEU A 283 -15.38 3.06 26.39
CA LEU A 283 -14.36 2.20 25.81
C LEU A 283 -14.97 0.83 25.50
N LEU A 284 -15.00 0.43 24.23
CA LEU A 284 -15.34 -0.95 23.87
C LEU A 284 -14.10 -1.82 24.12
N PHE A 285 -14.24 -2.92 24.85
CA PHE A 285 -13.14 -3.83 25.16
C PHE A 285 -13.36 -5.17 24.48
N MET A 286 -12.37 -5.60 23.69
CA MET A 286 -12.25 -7.00 23.27
C MET A 286 -11.33 -7.75 24.23
N VAL A 287 -11.86 -8.74 24.94
CA VAL A 287 -11.03 -9.70 25.70
C VAL A 287 -11.32 -11.09 25.16
N GLY A 288 -10.42 -11.60 24.30
CA GLY A 288 -10.60 -12.90 23.65
C GLY A 288 -11.85 -12.99 22.77
N SER A 289 -12.68 -14.02 22.98
CA SER A 289 -13.90 -14.29 22.19
C SER A 289 -15.15 -13.50 22.62
N HIS A 290 -15.08 -12.59 23.60
CA HIS A 290 -16.22 -11.80 24.05
C HIS A 290 -15.99 -10.29 23.89
N CYS A 291 -16.93 -9.58 23.26
CA CYS A 291 -17.01 -8.11 23.28
C CYS A 291 -17.88 -7.69 24.47
N ARG A 292 -17.42 -6.71 25.26
CA ARG A 292 -18.25 -6.07 26.29
C ARG A 292 -18.08 -4.54 26.20
N ILE A 293 -19.20 -3.82 26.20
CA ILE A 293 -19.23 -2.39 26.52
C ILE A 293 -19.04 -2.27 28.02
N LEU A 294 -17.93 -1.68 28.46
CA LEU A 294 -17.72 -1.34 29.87
C LEU A 294 -17.47 0.16 29.97
N THR A 295 -18.30 0.84 30.77
CA THR A 295 -18.04 2.20 31.19
C THR A 295 -16.73 2.19 31.99
N LEU A 296 -15.75 3.01 31.60
CA LEU A 296 -14.38 3.09 32.14
C LEU A 296 -14.28 2.99 33.68
N TRP A 297 -15.28 3.54 34.38
CA TRP A 297 -15.40 3.51 35.83
C TRP A 297 -15.54 2.12 36.45
N LYS A 298 -16.20 1.17 35.77
CA LYS A 298 -16.37 -0.20 36.29
C LYS A 298 -15.08 -1.02 36.21
N PHE A 299 -14.13 -0.61 35.37
CA PHE A 299 -12.86 -1.30 35.16
C PHE A 299 -11.73 -0.72 36.04
N LEU A 300 -11.79 0.58 36.34
CA LEU A 300 -10.86 1.25 37.28
C LEU A 300 -11.29 1.10 38.75
N GLY A 301 -12.58 0.90 39.04
CA GLY A 301 -13.10 0.78 40.41
C GLY A 301 -12.56 -0.42 41.19
N ASP A 302 -12.12 -1.49 40.51
CA ASP A 302 -11.58 -2.70 41.14
C ASP A 302 -10.05 -2.67 41.35
N ARG A 303 -9.36 -1.61 40.91
CA ARG A 303 -7.92 -1.44 41.20
C ARG A 303 -7.59 -0.01 41.62
N GLN A 304 -7.73 0.23 42.92
CA GLN A 304 -7.22 1.44 43.60
C GLN A 304 -5.68 1.52 43.66
N ASP A 305 -4.95 0.52 43.15
CA ASP A 305 -3.51 0.39 43.41
C ASP A 305 -2.60 1.00 42.30
N LEU A 306 -3.18 1.57 41.24
CA LEU A 306 -2.42 2.11 40.10
C LEU A 306 -2.54 3.63 39.93
N VAL A 307 -3.00 4.34 40.96
CA VAL A 307 -2.89 5.80 41.03
C VAL A 307 -1.95 6.16 42.17
N ASN A 308 -0.66 6.10 41.88
CA ASN A 308 0.39 7.00 42.36
C ASN A 308 1.61 6.89 41.44
#